data_AF-A0A949QDC8-F1
#
_entry.id   AF-A0A949QDC8-F1
#
_cell.length_a   1.000
_cell.length_b   1.000
_cell.length_c   1.000
_cell.angle_alpha   90.00
_cell.angle_beta   90.00
_cell.angle_gamma   90.00
#
_symmetry.space_group_name_H-M   'P 1'
#
loop_
_entity.id
_entity.type
_entity.pdbx_description
1 polymer ?
#
loop_
_entity_poly.entity_id
_entity_poly.type
_entity_poly.pdbx_seq_one_letter_code
_entity_poly.pdbx_strand_id
1 'polypeptide(L)'
;MFSHIFVSVTNFKRAHRFYAALMDVLGLEQRFFDEAKPWAGWHSEGQSRPYFVICHPFDGQAHGAGNGQMVAFNAATRAAVDAAHTVALAHGGSS
;
A
#
# COMPACT_ATOMS: atom_id res chain seq x y z
N MET A 1 13.71 -5.22 -12.50
CA MET A 1 12.67 -4.25 -12.91
C MET A 1 11.31 -4.85 -12.57
N PHE A 2 10.46 -4.16 -11.81
CA PHE A 2 9.11 -4.64 -11.48
C PHE A 2 8.07 -3.89 -12.32
N SER A 3 7.03 -4.59 -12.78
CA SER A 3 5.83 -3.97 -13.34
C SER A 3 4.86 -3.59 -12.22
N HIS A 4 4.59 -4.52 -11.32
CA HIS A 4 3.70 -4.30 -10.19
C HIS A 4 4.01 -5.29 -9.07
N ILE A 5 3.60 -4.93 -7.86
CA ILE A 5 3.60 -5.76 -6.67
C ILE A 5 2.18 -5.77 -6.12
N PHE A 6 1.67 -6.96 -5.80
CA PHE A 6 0.36 -7.14 -5.19
C PHE A 6 0.51 -7.58 -3.74
N VAL A 7 -0.28 -6.97 -2.86
CA VAL A 7 -0.46 -7.38 -1.47
C VAL A 7 -1.94 -7.58 -1.23
N SER A 8 -2.35 -8.82 -1.02
CA SER A 8 -3.75 -9.11 -0.72
C SER A 8 -4.09 -8.70 0.71
N VAL A 9 -5.34 -8.27 0.95
CA VAL A 9 -5.80 -7.77 2.25
C VAL A 9 -7.17 -8.33 2.61
N THR A 10 -7.37 -8.69 3.88
CA THR A 10 -8.65 -9.27 4.36
C THR A 10 -9.78 -8.25 4.46
N ASN A 11 -9.47 -7.00 4.86
CA ASN A 11 -10.46 -5.92 4.93
C ASN A 11 -9.98 -4.76 4.03
N PHE A 12 -10.58 -4.65 2.84
CA PHE A 12 -10.14 -3.72 1.82
C PHE A 12 -10.34 -2.26 2.23
N LYS A 13 -11.50 -1.89 2.80
CA LYS A 13 -11.74 -0.50 3.23
C LYS A 13 -10.77 -0.06 4.33
N ARG A 14 -10.49 -0.94 5.29
CA ARG A 14 -9.52 -0.65 6.36
C ARG A 14 -8.12 -0.52 5.79
N ALA A 15 -7.70 -1.45 4.93
CA ALA A 15 -6.39 -1.41 4.29
C ALA A 15 -6.22 -0.18 3.39
N HIS A 16 -7.24 0.16 2.59
CA HIS A 16 -7.22 1.35 1.74
C HIS A 16 -7.04 2.62 2.56
N ARG A 17 -7.77 2.79 3.67
CA ARG A 17 -7.56 3.92 4.58
C ARG A 17 -6.12 4.00 5.11
N PHE A 18 -5.53 2.87 5.48
CA PHE A 18 -4.14 2.81 5.93
C PHE A 18 -3.16 3.19 4.82
N TYR A 19 -3.26 2.54 3.65
CA TYR A 19 -2.34 2.75 2.55
C TYR A 19 -2.52 4.12 1.91
N ALA A 20 -3.74 4.64 1.75
CA ALA A 20 -3.95 5.97 1.21
C ALA A 20 -3.24 7.05 2.04
N ALA A 21 -3.36 6.99 3.38
CA ALA A 21 -2.67 7.91 4.27
C ALA A 21 -1.15 7.74 4.23
N LEU A 22 -0.65 6.50 4.19
CA LEU A 22 0.78 6.21 4.12
C LEU A 22 1.40 6.68 2.78
N MET A 23 0.72 6.42 1.66
CA MET A 23 1.19 6.77 0.32
C MET A 23 1.23 8.28 0.12
N ASP A 24 0.28 9.03 0.69
CA ASP A 24 0.26 10.50 0.65
C ASP A 24 1.52 11.11 1.28
N VAL A 25 1.92 10.61 2.46
CA VAL A 25 3.17 11.05 3.13
C VAL A 25 4.41 10.72 2.31
N LEU A 26 4.37 9.63 1.55
CA LEU A 26 5.48 9.18 0.70
C LEU A 26 5.47 9.82 -0.70
N GLY A 27 4.47 10.64 -1.02
CA GLY A 27 4.33 11.25 -2.36
C GLY A 27 4.00 10.25 -3.46
N LEU A 28 3.29 9.17 -3.13
CA LEU A 28 2.86 8.15 -4.08
C LEU A 28 1.39 8.38 -4.45
N GLU A 29 1.13 8.59 -5.74
CA GLU A 29 -0.17 8.95 -6.27
C GLU A 29 -1.07 7.72 -6.43
N GLN A 30 -2.34 7.84 -6.02
CA GLN A 30 -3.33 6.81 -6.26
C GLN A 30 -3.82 6.86 -7.71
N ARG A 31 -3.55 5.81 -8.48
CA ARG A 31 -3.95 5.74 -9.90
C ARG A 31 -5.36 5.27 -10.11
N PHE A 32 -5.77 4.28 -9.32
CA PHE A 32 -7.08 3.66 -9.42
C PHE A 32 -7.52 3.18 -8.05
N PHE A 33 -8.84 3.19 -7.88
CA PHE A 33 -9.56 2.64 -6.74
C PHE A 33 -10.89 2.13 -7.28
N ASP A 34 -11.20 0.87 -6.96
CA ASP A 34 -12.50 0.28 -7.26
C ASP A 34 -12.90 -0.56 -6.05
N GLU A 35 -14.04 -0.23 -5.48
CA GLU A 35 -14.58 -0.94 -4.32
C GLU A 35 -15.44 -2.14 -4.74
N ALA A 36 -16.06 -2.09 -5.92
CA ALA A 36 -16.87 -3.18 -6.47
C ALA A 36 -16.00 -4.37 -6.89
N LYS A 37 -14.80 -4.07 -7.42
CA LYS A 37 -13.70 -5.02 -7.54
C LYS A 37 -12.61 -4.57 -6.57
N PRO A 38 -12.57 -5.04 -5.32
CA PRO A 38 -11.84 -4.42 -4.22
C PRO A 38 -10.31 -4.43 -4.45
N TRP A 39 -9.83 -3.40 -5.14
CA TRP A 39 -8.42 -3.14 -5.42
C TRP A 39 -8.13 -1.64 -5.54
N ALA A 40 -6.92 -1.26 -5.17
CA ALA A 40 -6.41 0.09 -5.31
C ALA A 40 -4.92 0.04 -5.60
N GLY A 41 -4.42 0.99 -6.38
CA GLY A 41 -3.03 1.00 -6.81
C GLY A 41 -2.39 2.38 -6.82
N TRP A 42 -1.11 2.42 -6.46
CA TRP A 42 -0.29 3.63 -6.38
C TRP A 42 0.97 3.51 -7.22
N HIS A 43 1.50 4.65 -7.67
CA HIS A 43 2.81 4.80 -8.31
C HIS A 43 3.50 6.08 -7.83
N SER A 44 4.79 6.21 -8.15
CA SER A 44 5.51 7.47 -7.99
C SER A 44 4.89 8.58 -8.83
N GLU A 45 4.77 9.78 -8.25
CA GLU A 45 4.29 10.97 -8.95
C GLU A 45 4.99 11.18 -10.29
N GLY A 46 4.20 11.46 -11.34
CA GLY A 46 4.71 11.67 -12.70
C GLY A 46 5.31 10.44 -13.40
N GLN A 47 5.29 9.27 -12.76
CA GLN A 47 5.72 8.00 -13.36
C GLN A 47 4.53 7.09 -13.69
N SER A 48 4.76 6.10 -14.56
CA SER A 48 3.72 5.13 -14.94
C SER A 48 3.84 3.80 -14.18
N ARG A 49 5.02 3.45 -13.66
CA ARG A 49 5.38 2.14 -13.06
C ARG A 49 6.59 2.26 -12.11
N PRO A 50 6.78 1.32 -11.17
CA PRO A 50 5.92 0.16 -10.86
C PRO A 50 4.66 0.55 -10.10
N TYR A 51 3.64 -0.32 -10.12
CA TYR A 51 2.50 -0.19 -9.21
C TYR A 51 2.69 -0.97 -7.92
N PHE A 52 2.32 -0.36 -6.79
CA PHE A 52 1.94 -1.09 -5.59
C PHE A 52 0.43 -1.24 -5.56
N VAL A 53 -0.08 -2.45 -5.43
CA VAL A 53 -1.52 -2.75 -5.49
C VAL A 53 -1.95 -3.51 -4.24
N ILE A 54 -3.02 -3.05 -3.61
CA ILE A 54 -3.75 -3.84 -2.62
C ILE A 54 -5.01 -4.41 -3.25
N CYS A 55 -5.39 -5.64 -2.90
CA CYS A 55 -6.62 -6.24 -3.41
C CYS A 55 -7.20 -7.28 -2.44
N HIS A 56 -8.45 -7.72 -2.63
CA HIS A 56 -8.87 -8.99 -2.04
C HIS A 56 -8.11 -10.18 -2.65
N PRO A 57 -7.86 -11.24 -1.86
CA PRO A 57 -7.35 -12.51 -2.38
C PRO A 57 -8.22 -13.03 -3.53
N PHE A 58 -7.59 -13.47 -4.62
CA PHE A 58 -8.28 -13.93 -5.82
C PHE A 58 -9.10 -15.21 -5.60
N ASP A 59 -8.62 -16.11 -4.74
CA ASP A 59 -9.26 -17.38 -4.40
C ASP A 59 -10.37 -17.25 -3.33
N GLY A 60 -10.62 -16.03 -2.85
CA GLY A 60 -11.62 -15.73 -1.82
C GLY A 60 -11.26 -16.21 -0.42
N GLN A 61 -10.08 -16.81 -0.21
CA GLN A 61 -9.62 -17.21 1.11
C GLN A 61 -9.10 -16.01 1.90
N ALA A 62 -9.01 -16.13 3.22
CA ALA A 62 -8.43 -15.08 4.04
C ALA A 62 -6.95 -14.87 3.67
N HIS A 63 -6.50 -13.61 3.65
CA HIS A 63 -5.08 -13.33 3.46
C HIS A 63 -4.26 -13.89 4.63
N GLY A 64 -3.25 -14.70 4.32
CA GLY A 64 -2.21 -15.11 5.27
C GLY A 64 -0.98 -14.23 5.11
N ALA A 65 -0.51 -13.64 6.22
CA ALA A 65 0.75 -12.90 6.22
C ALA A 65 1.90 -13.86 5.87
N GLY A 66 2.62 -13.58 4.78
CA GLY A 66 3.73 -14.43 4.34
C GLY A 66 4.96 -14.26 5.23
N ASN A 67 5.49 -15.37 5.78
CA ASN A 67 6.77 -15.34 6.50
C ASN A 67 7.91 -14.94 5.54
N GLY A 68 8.51 -13.76 5.75
CA GLY A 68 9.58 -13.21 4.92
C GLY A 68 9.13 -12.28 3.78
N GLN A 69 7.83 -12.04 3.61
CA GLN A 69 7.36 -11.03 2.65
C GLN A 69 7.58 -9.62 3.21
N MET A 70 8.28 -8.78 2.44
CA MET A 70 8.52 -7.38 2.78
C MET A 70 8.46 -6.52 1.53
N VAL A 71 7.72 -5.41 1.62
CA VAL A 71 7.70 -4.36 0.60
C VAL A 71 8.27 -3.09 1.24
N ALA A 72 9.31 -2.54 0.63
CA ALA A 72 9.94 -1.30 1.07
C ALA A 72 9.64 -0.19 0.06
N PHE A 73 9.26 0.98 0.57
CA PHE A 73 9.06 2.19 -0.22
C PHE A 73 10.25 3.13 0.00
N ASN A 74 10.73 3.74 -1.08
CA ASN A 74 11.75 4.77 -0.96
C ASN A 74 11.13 6.06 -0.43
N ALA A 75 11.77 6.64 0.58
CA ALA A 75 11.47 7.97 1.08
C ALA A 75 12.61 8.93 0.73
N ALA A 76 12.28 10.17 0.38
CA ALA A 76 13.28 11.17 -0.02
C ALA A 76 14.20 11.60 1.14
N THR A 77 13.72 11.51 2.38
CA THR A 77 14.45 11.95 3.58
C THR A 77 14.16 11.06 4.78
N ARG A 78 15.02 11.11 5.81
CA ARG A 78 14.75 10.44 7.09
C ARG A 78 13.50 11.00 7.79
N ALA A 79 13.26 12.31 7.70
CA ALA A 79 12.06 12.91 8.26
C ALA A 79 10.78 12.35 7.61
N ALA A 80 10.80 12.05 6.31
CA ALA A 80 9.69 11.39 5.63
C ALA A 80 9.49 9.94 6.12
N VAL A 81 10.57 9.22 6.47
CA VAL A 81 10.47 7.89 7.11
C VAL A 81 9.77 8.00 8.47
N ASP A 82 10.19 8.94 9.31
CA ASP A 82 9.60 9.15 10.63
C ASP A 82 8.11 9.52 10.52
N ALA A 83 7.77 10.45 9.62
CA ALA A 83 6.39 10.86 9.36
C ALA A 83 5.53 9.68 8.85
N ALA A 84 6.05 8.90 7.91
CA ALA A 84 5.36 7.72 7.37
C ALA A 84 5.11 6.68 8.47
N HIS A 85 6.08 6.44 9.34
CA HIS A 85 5.94 5.54 10.47
C HIS A 85 4.88 6.03 11.47
N THR A 86 4.90 7.31 11.85
CA THR A 86 3.86 7.90 12.72
C THR A 86 2.47 7.79 12.11
N VAL A 87 2.30 8.09 10.83
CA VAL A 87 1.02 7.98 10.13
C VAL A 87 0.56 6.52 10.03
N ALA A 88 1.46 5.59 9.76
CA ALA A 88 1.16 4.17 9.72
C ALA A 88 0.59 3.68 11.06
N LEU A 89 1.27 4.00 12.17
CA LEU A 89 0.79 3.65 13.51
C LEU A 89 -0.58 4.26 13.82
N ALA A 90 -0.80 5.54 13.49
CA ALA A 90 -2.08 6.22 13.70
C ALA A 90 -3.23 5.61 12.88
N HIS A 91 -2.94 4.95 11.75
CA HIS A 91 -3.94 4.34 10.86
C HIS A 91 -4.06 2.82 11.02
N GLY A 92 -3.55 2.26 12.11
CA GLY A 92 -3.72 0.84 12.47
C GLY A 92 -2.56 -0.08 12.11
N GLY A 93 -1.39 0.47 11.79
CA GLY A 93 -0.13 -0.26 11.75
C GLY A 93 0.37 -0.60 13.16
N SER A 94 1.37 -1.49 13.23
CA SER A 94 1.99 -1.95 14.48
C SER A 94 3.51 -2.03 14.33
N SER A 95 4.25 -1.83 15.42
CA SER A 95 5.71 -1.97 15.53
C SER A 95 6.12 -3.21 16.30
#